data_AF-A0A1Z9BYE1-F1
#
_entry.id   AF-A0A1Z9BYE1-F1
#
_cell.length_a   1.000
_cell.length_b   1.000
_cell.length_c   1.000
_cell.angle_alpha   90.00
_cell.angle_beta   90.00
_cell.angle_gamma   90.00
#
_symmetry.space_group_name_H-M   'P 1'
#
loop_
_entity.id
_entity.type
_entity.pdbx_description
1 polymer ?
#
loop_
_entity_poly.entity_id
_entity_poly.type
_entity_poly.pdbx_seq_one_letter_code
_entity_poly.pdbx_strand_id
1 'polypeptide(L)'
;MLELRWLIYSHHEQWEDTCLDITSAIVKMAPDRVTGWIHKAISLRRANGGGFENAKALLLEAAKLFPTEWAIHYNLACYSAQLGQLDAAQEHLNKSYELGDAQKIKLMALDDEDLKPLWQGVT
;
A
#
# COMPACT_ATOMS: atom_id res chain seq x y z
N MET A 1 1.62 4.93 -20.79
CA MET A 1 2.15 6.24 -20.38
C MET A 1 1.56 6.75 -19.04
N LEU A 2 0.45 6.19 -18.53
CA LEU A 2 -0.15 6.65 -17.26
C LEU A 2 0.69 6.37 -16.02
N GLU A 3 1.39 5.23 -15.93
CA GLU A 3 2.26 4.92 -14.78
C GLU A 3 3.43 5.89 -14.63
N LEU A 4 4.06 6.27 -15.74
CA LEU A 4 5.12 7.28 -15.73
C LEU A 4 4.59 8.64 -15.26
N ARG A 5 3.38 9.01 -15.69
CA ARG A 5 2.72 10.24 -15.21
C ARG A 5 2.48 10.15 -13.71
N TRP A 6 1.91 9.04 -13.23
CA TRP A 6 1.72 8.84 -11.80
C TRP A 6 3.03 9.00 -11.04
N LEU A 7 4.12 8.37 -11.49
CA LEU A 7 5.43 8.47 -10.85
C LEU A 7 5.93 9.92 -10.74
N ILE A 8 5.80 10.71 -11.82
CA ILE A 8 6.18 12.13 -11.84
C ILE A 8 5.32 12.92 -10.85
N TYR A 9 4.00 12.76 -10.89
CA TYR A 9 3.08 13.49 -10.01
C TYR A 9 3.23 13.10 -8.54
N SER A 10 3.45 11.81 -8.24
CA SER A 10 3.67 11.31 -6.88
C SER A 10 4.97 11.85 -6.30
N HIS A 11 6.02 12.01 -7.12
CA HIS A 11 7.29 12.58 -6.70
C HIS A 11 7.17 14.07 -6.33
N HIS A 12 6.25 14.80 -6.97
CA HIS A 12 5.93 16.18 -6.63
C HIS A 12 4.82 16.31 -5.58
N GLU A 13 4.47 15.20 -4.92
CA GLU A 13 3.41 15.14 -3.91
C GLU A 13 2.06 15.71 -4.38
N GLN A 14 1.80 15.66 -5.69
CA GLN A 14 0.54 16.10 -6.29
C GLN A 14 -0.51 15.00 -6.14
N TRP A 15 -0.81 14.70 -4.88
CA TRP A 15 -1.77 13.68 -4.47
C TRP A 15 -3.21 14.12 -4.70
N GLU A 16 -3.46 15.42 -4.51
CA GLU A 16 -4.77 16.06 -4.68
C GLU A 16 -5.31 15.83 -6.09
N ASP A 17 -6.29 14.93 -6.16
CA ASP A 17 -7.08 14.45 -7.31
C ASP A 17 -6.29 13.83 -8.48
N THR A 18 -5.13 14.38 -8.86
CA THR A 18 -4.37 13.97 -10.05
C THR A 18 -3.83 12.54 -9.95
N CYS A 19 -3.14 12.20 -8.86
CA CYS A 19 -2.60 10.84 -8.70
C CYS A 19 -3.73 9.80 -8.56
N LEU A 20 -4.80 10.15 -7.85
CA LEU A 20 -5.94 9.26 -7.65
C LEU A 20 -6.73 9.04 -8.96
N ASP A 21 -6.89 10.06 -9.78
CA ASP A 21 -7.54 9.97 -11.09
C ASP A 21 -6.72 9.10 -12.07
N ILE A 22 -5.41 9.34 -12.13
CA ILE A 22 -4.50 8.56 -12.99
C ILE A 22 -4.55 7.09 -12.60
N THR A 23 -4.45 6.77 -11.30
CA THR A 23 -4.45 5.39 -10.83
C THR A 23 -5.82 4.73 -10.92
N SER A 24 -6.90 5.49 -10.77
CA SER A 24 -8.26 5.02 -11.04
C SER A 24 -8.45 4.67 -12.53
N ALA A 25 -7.90 5.48 -13.43
CA ALA A 25 -7.89 5.17 -14.86
C ALA A 25 -7.05 3.90 -15.17
N ILE A 26 -5.89 3.74 -14.53
CA ILE A 26 -5.07 2.52 -14.68
C ILE A 26 -5.86 1.28 -14.27
N VAL A 27 -6.45 1.26 -13.06
CA VAL A 27 -7.25 0.11 -12.58
C VAL A 27 -8.44 -0.18 -13.50
N LYS A 28 -9.10 0.86 -14.03
CA LYS A 28 -10.20 0.70 -14.98
C LYS A 28 -9.76 0.08 -16.31
N MET A 29 -8.58 0.44 -16.81
CA MET A 29 -8.07 -0.01 -18.10
C MET A 29 -7.36 -1.37 -18.04
N ALA A 30 -6.72 -1.68 -16.91
CA ALA A 30 -5.95 -2.89 -16.68
C ALA A 30 -6.19 -3.41 -15.26
N PRO A 31 -7.39 -3.97 -14.99
CA PRO A 31 -7.77 -4.42 -13.66
C PRO A 31 -6.95 -5.60 -13.15
N ASP A 32 -6.31 -6.36 -14.04
CA ASP A 32 -5.38 -7.46 -13.79
C ASP A 32 -3.96 -6.98 -13.43
N ARG A 33 -3.69 -5.66 -13.48
CA ARG A 33 -2.39 -5.10 -13.16
C ARG A 33 -2.31 -4.69 -11.69
N VAL A 34 -1.57 -5.48 -10.92
CA VAL A 34 -1.42 -5.28 -9.47
C VAL A 34 -0.83 -3.92 -9.07
N THR A 35 0.12 -3.39 -9.84
CA THR A 35 0.73 -2.07 -9.59
C THR A 35 -0.29 -0.93 -9.65
N GLY A 36 -1.34 -1.05 -10.48
CA GLY A 36 -2.43 -0.08 -10.55
C GLY A 36 -3.18 0.04 -9.21
N TRP A 37 -3.46 -1.10 -8.57
CA TRP A 37 -4.14 -1.15 -7.28
C TRP A 37 -3.27 -0.61 -6.15
N ILE A 38 -1.99 -0.98 -6.12
CA ILE A 38 -1.03 -0.49 -5.11
C ILE A 38 -0.87 1.03 -5.23
N HIS A 39 -0.62 1.55 -6.43
CA HIS A 39 -0.49 2.99 -6.66
C HIS A 39 -1.79 3.75 -6.35
N LYS A 40 -2.95 3.15 -6.64
CA LYS A 40 -4.24 3.73 -6.26
C LYS A 40 -4.40 3.82 -4.76
N ALA A 41 -4.02 2.80 -4.01
CA ALA A 41 -4.06 2.84 -2.55
C ALA A 41 -3.08 3.88 -1.96
N ILE A 42 -1.87 3.99 -2.51
CA ILE A 42 -0.87 5.00 -2.12
C ILE A 42 -1.38 6.42 -2.39
N SER A 43 -2.09 6.62 -3.50
CA SER A 43 -2.71 7.91 -3.85
C SER A 43 -3.90 8.20 -2.94
N LEU A 44 -4.76 7.21 -2.72
CA LEU A 44 -5.95 7.32 -1.90
C LEU A 44 -5.61 7.66 -0.44
N ARG A 45 -4.55 7.09 0.13
CA ARG A 45 -4.18 7.43 1.52
C ARG A 45 -3.77 8.89 1.70
N ARG A 46 -3.34 9.57 0.63
CA ARG A 46 -2.86 10.96 0.64
C ARG A 46 -3.85 11.96 0.04
N ALA A 47 -4.89 11.48 -0.64
CA ALA A 47 -5.93 12.32 -1.20
C ALA A 47 -6.80 12.94 -0.09
N ASN A 48 -7.34 14.12 -0.35
CA ASN A 48 -8.29 14.77 0.54
C ASN A 48 -9.53 13.88 0.76
N GLY A 49 -9.88 13.59 2.02
CA GLY A 49 -10.97 12.68 2.37
C GLY A 49 -10.71 11.19 2.11
N GLY A 50 -9.52 10.80 1.64
CA GLY A 50 -9.13 9.42 1.44
C GLY A 50 -8.66 8.74 2.73
N GLY A 51 -7.39 8.93 3.11
CA GLY A 51 -6.85 8.42 4.38
C GLY A 51 -6.63 6.90 4.44
N PHE A 52 -6.09 6.43 5.57
CA PHE A 52 -5.67 5.04 5.74
C PHE A 52 -6.82 4.03 5.70
N GLU A 53 -8.00 4.34 6.25
CA GLU A 53 -9.16 3.45 6.24
C GLU A 53 -9.61 3.11 4.81
N ASN A 54 -9.78 4.13 3.97
CA ASN A 54 -10.21 3.93 2.58
C ASN A 54 -9.13 3.21 1.75
N ALA A 55 -7.85 3.55 1.97
CA ALA A 55 -6.74 2.88 1.29
C ALA A 55 -6.60 1.41 1.71
N LYS A 56 -6.81 1.09 2.99
CA LYS A 56 -6.84 -0.28 3.50
C LYS A 56 -8.00 -1.07 2.89
N ALA A 57 -9.22 -0.51 2.88
CA ALA A 57 -10.38 -1.17 2.28
C ALA A 57 -10.13 -1.51 0.80
N LEU A 58 -9.53 -0.58 0.04
CA LEU A 58 -9.16 -0.83 -1.34
C LEU A 58 -8.15 -1.98 -1.49
N LEU A 59 -7.13 -2.06 -0.63
CA LEU A 59 -6.13 -3.13 -0.68
C LEU A 59 -6.69 -4.49 -0.24
N LEU A 60 -7.69 -4.51 0.65
CA LEU A 60 -8.39 -5.75 1.00
C LEU A 60 -9.14 -6.32 -0.21
N GLU A 61 -9.74 -5.48 -1.05
CA GLU A 61 -10.31 -5.92 -2.33
C GLU A 61 -9.22 -6.38 -3.30
N ALA A 62 -8.11 -5.64 -3.40
CA ALA A 62 -6.98 -6.04 -4.24
C ALA A 62 -6.38 -7.40 -3.81
N ALA A 63 -6.30 -7.69 -2.51
CA ALA A 63 -5.79 -8.95 -1.97
C ALA A 63 -6.65 -10.16 -2.40
N LYS A 64 -7.97 -9.97 -2.63
CA LYS A 64 -8.83 -11.04 -3.18
C LYS A 64 -8.49 -11.35 -4.63
N LEU A 65 -8.05 -10.35 -5.40
CA LEU A 65 -7.67 -10.49 -6.80
C LEU A 65 -6.23 -11.01 -6.96
N PHE A 66 -5.34 -10.63 -6.04
CA PHE A 66 -3.90 -10.93 -6.09
C PHE A 66 -3.42 -11.54 -4.77
N PRO A 67 -3.90 -12.75 -4.40
CA PRO A 67 -3.67 -13.34 -3.08
C PRO A 67 -2.21 -13.70 -2.78
N THR A 68 -1.34 -13.69 -3.80
CA THR A 68 0.09 -14.00 -3.67
C THR A 68 0.98 -12.77 -3.80
N GLU A 69 0.43 -11.57 -3.97
CA GLU A 69 1.24 -10.36 -4.10
C GLU A 69 1.69 -9.86 -2.73
N TRP A 70 2.97 -10.06 -2.43
CA TRP A 70 3.57 -9.63 -1.16
C TRP A 70 3.41 -8.12 -0.92
N ALA A 71 3.48 -7.30 -1.97
CA ALA A 71 3.44 -5.85 -1.86
C ALA A 71 2.06 -5.33 -1.40
N ILE A 72 0.97 -6.05 -1.71
CA ILE A 72 -0.36 -5.73 -1.19
C ILE A 72 -0.39 -5.97 0.32
N HIS A 73 0.10 -7.12 0.78
CA HIS A 73 0.16 -7.43 2.21
C HIS A 73 1.10 -6.48 2.96
N TYR A 74 2.21 -6.08 2.37
CA TYR A 74 3.12 -5.09 2.95
C TYR A 74 2.39 -3.75 3.18
N ASN A 75 1.71 -3.21 2.17
CA ASN A 75 0.97 -1.95 2.33
C ASN A 75 -0.23 -2.08 3.30
N LEU A 76 -0.89 -3.24 3.36
CA LEU A 76 -1.92 -3.52 4.38
C LEU A 76 -1.34 -3.50 5.79
N ALA A 77 -0.10 -3.96 5.99
CA ALA A 77 0.59 -3.86 7.25
C ALA A 77 0.85 -2.40 7.64
N CYS A 78 1.41 -1.61 6.73
CA CYS A 78 1.65 -0.17 6.92
C CYS A 78 0.36 0.55 7.34
N TYR A 79 -0.74 0.33 6.62
CA TYR A 79 -1.97 1.05 6.89
C TYR A 79 -2.65 0.57 8.17
N SER A 80 -2.58 -0.73 8.48
CA SER A 80 -3.11 -1.25 9.75
C SER A 80 -2.29 -0.74 10.94
N ALA A 81 -0.96 -0.60 10.81
CA ALA A 81 -0.12 -0.02 11.85
C ALA A 81 -0.48 1.45 12.11
N GLN A 82 -0.66 2.24 11.06
CA GLN A 82 -1.07 3.66 11.16
C GLN A 82 -2.49 3.83 11.74
N LEU A 83 -3.34 2.82 11.63
CA LEU A 83 -4.68 2.78 12.26
C LEU A 83 -4.66 2.23 13.70
N GLY A 84 -3.48 1.89 14.25
CA GLY A 84 -3.35 1.28 15.58
C GLY A 84 -3.83 -0.17 15.67
N GLN A 85 -4.08 -0.81 14.53
CA GLN A 85 -4.56 -2.20 14.43
C GLN A 85 -3.36 -3.15 14.39
N LEU A 86 -2.59 -3.19 15.48
CA LEU A 86 -1.25 -3.78 15.52
C LEU A 86 -1.23 -5.29 15.22
N ASP A 87 -2.21 -6.05 15.72
CA ASP A 87 -2.29 -7.50 15.44
C ASP A 87 -2.47 -7.77 13.95
N ALA A 88 -3.39 -7.05 13.30
CA ALA A 88 -3.63 -7.15 11.87
C ALA A 88 -2.41 -6.66 11.05
N ALA A 89 -1.73 -5.62 11.53
CA ALA A 89 -0.52 -5.13 10.90
C ALA A 89 0.60 -6.19 10.93
N GLN A 90 0.80 -6.86 12.07
CA GLN A 90 1.79 -7.93 12.21
C GLN A 90 1.43 -9.16 11.35
N GLU A 91 0.16 -9.54 11.28
CA GLU A 91 -0.32 -10.63 10.43
C GLU A 91 0.00 -10.35 8.95
N HIS A 92 -0.36 -9.16 8.47
CA HIS A 92 -0.08 -8.76 7.09
C HIS A 92 1.41 -8.64 6.80
N LEU A 93 2.20 -8.14 7.75
CA LEU A 93 3.66 -8.03 7.58
C LEU A 93 4.29 -9.41 7.48
N ASN A 94 3.90 -10.36 8.34
CA ASN A 94 4.34 -11.75 8.26
C ASN A 94 3.93 -12.38 6.92
N LYS A 95 2.70 -12.12 6.46
CA LYS A 95 2.23 -12.61 5.17
C LYS A 95 3.06 -12.07 4.01
N SER A 96 3.48 -10.82 4.06
CA SER A 96 4.38 -10.25 3.05
C SER A 96 5.73 -10.97 3.02
N TYR A 97 6.28 -11.37 4.18
CA TYR A 97 7.51 -12.16 4.25
C TYR A 97 7.36 -13.57 3.67
N GLU A 98 6.21 -14.22 3.88
CA GLU A 98 5.91 -15.55 3.31
C GLU A 98 5.82 -15.53 1.79
N LEU A 99 5.24 -14.46 1.23
CA LEU A 99 4.93 -14.38 -0.20
C LEU A 99 6.07 -13.78 -1.05
N GLY A 100 7.00 -13.05 -0.45
CA GLY A 100 8.07 -12.35 -1.15
C GLY A 100 9.47 -12.70 -0.67
N ASP A 101 10.43 -11.85 -1.01
CA ASP A 101 11.81 -11.98 -0.53
C ASP A 101 11.90 -11.46 0.91
N ALA A 102 11.71 -12.36 1.88
CA ALA A 102 11.65 -12.02 3.30
C ALA A 102 12.85 -11.19 3.78
N GLN A 103 14.06 -11.42 3.25
CA GLN A 103 15.24 -10.66 3.64
C GLN A 103 15.13 -9.21 3.17
N LYS A 104 14.77 -8.98 1.90
CA LYS A 104 14.59 -7.61 1.37
C LYS A 104 13.45 -6.89 2.04
N ILE A 105 12.33 -7.56 2.27
CA ILE A 105 11.14 -6.93 2.86
C ILE A 105 11.40 -6.56 4.32
N LYS A 106 12.12 -7.39 5.09
CA LYS A 106 12.55 -7.02 6.46
C LYS A 106 13.44 -5.79 6.47
N LEU A 107 14.38 -5.67 5.53
CA LEU A 107 15.22 -4.48 5.40
C LEU A 107 14.38 -3.24 5.08
N MET A 108 13.44 -3.34 4.14
CA MET A 108 12.50 -2.26 3.84
C MET A 108 11.67 -1.85 5.08
N ALA A 109 11.19 -2.83 5.85
CA ALA A 109 10.36 -2.60 7.03
C ALA A 109 11.07 -1.90 8.19
N LEU A 110 12.42 -1.97 8.24
CA LEU A 110 13.22 -1.27 9.25
C LEU A 110 13.30 0.24 9.02
N ASP A 111 13.16 0.69 7.77
CA ASP A 111 13.24 2.09 7.38
C ASP A 111 11.85 2.71 7.11
N ASP A 112 10.79 1.90 7.16
CA ASP A 112 9.42 2.34 6.88
C ASP A 112 8.75 2.94 8.10
N GLU A 113 8.65 4.27 8.10
CA GLU A 113 7.99 5.07 9.13
C GLU A 113 6.53 4.65 9.38
N ASP A 114 5.82 4.13 8.35
CA ASP A 114 4.45 3.66 8.53
C ASP A 114 4.38 2.44 9.47
N LEU A 115 5.48 1.69 9.62
CA LEU A 115 5.60 0.49 10.47
C LEU A 115 6.20 0.74 11.86
N LYS A 116 6.61 1.97 12.18
CA LYS A 116 7.06 2.37 13.53
C LYS A 116 6.20 1.85 14.68
N PRO A 117 4.84 1.87 14.59
CA PRO A 117 4.00 1.36 15.66
C PRO A 117 4.25 -0.12 16.03
N LEU A 118 4.75 -0.93 15.09
CA LEU A 118 5.08 -2.34 15.35
C LEU A 118 6.42 -2.52 16.08
N TRP A 119 7.34 -1.56 15.96
CA TRP A 119 8.66 -1.68 16.59
C TRP A 119 8.59 -1.58 18.12
N GLN A 120 7.56 -0.88 18.64
CA GLN A 120 7.37 -0.66 20.07
C GLN A 120 6.86 -1.89 20.85
N GLY A 121 6.63 -3.02 20.16
CA GLY A 121 6.26 -4.30 20.79
C GLY A 121 7.44 -5.25 21.07
N VAL A 122 8.67 -4.87 20.71
CA VAL A 122 9.87 -5.67 20.97
C VAL A 122 10.60 -5.08 22.18
N THR A 123 10.14 -5.41 23.39
CA THR A 123 10.86 -5.16 24.64
C THR A 123 11.41 -6.48 25.19
#